data_AF-A0A3B9XPF8-F1
#
_entry.id   AF-A0A3B9XPF8-F1
#
_cell.length_a   1.000
_cell.length_b   1.000
_cell.length_c   1.000
_cell.angle_alpha   90.00
_cell.angle_beta   90.00
_cell.angle_gamma   90.00
#
_symmetry.space_group_name_H-M   'P 1'
#
loop_
_entity.id
_entity.type
_entity.pdbx_description
1 polymer ?
#
loop_
_entity_poly.entity_id
_entity_poly.type
_entity_poly.pdbx_seq_one_letter_code
_entity_poly.pdbx_strand_id
1 'polypeptide(L)'
;QRQERRALVITNPVWTHERDKYAGFMPCPRPWFDVTIDFKSRIIGKQNYSMPLTEALFSSQIAAARTFGFEDQLATLQSLGLARGGSLRNAILVAGDDVVNEDGLRYQDEFVRHKLLDAVGDLALAGAPIFGRFVGHCSGHHLNNQVLRNLMRNSRFWTLTTVREATEQWGSMIDDSTYEEMLESI
;
A
#
# COMPACT_ATOMS: atom_id res chain seq x y z
N GLN A 1 -21.82 -17.47 1.65
CA GLN A 1 -20.91 -18.39 2.38
C GLN A 1 -21.30 -18.39 3.86
N ARG A 2 -21.25 -19.54 4.55
CA ARG A 2 -21.70 -19.72 5.96
C ARG A 2 -20.56 -19.74 7.01
N GLN A 3 -19.30 -19.73 6.57
CA GLN A 3 -18.15 -19.68 7.49
C GLN A 3 -17.75 -18.23 7.77
N GLU A 4 -17.35 -17.95 9.01
CA GLU A 4 -16.82 -16.64 9.39
C GLU A 4 -15.53 -16.35 8.62
N ARG A 5 -15.42 -15.11 8.12
CA ARG A 5 -14.25 -14.66 7.37
C ARG A 5 -13.05 -14.60 8.32
N ARG A 6 -11.92 -15.20 7.92
CA ARG A 6 -10.67 -15.13 8.69
C ARG A 6 -9.96 -13.81 8.47
N ALA A 7 -9.11 -13.42 9.43
CA ALA A 7 -8.28 -12.23 9.42
C ALA A 7 -6.89 -12.55 10.00
N LEU A 8 -5.87 -11.87 9.50
CA LEU A 8 -4.52 -11.85 10.06
C LEU A 8 -4.41 -10.63 10.95
N VAL A 9 -4.14 -10.80 12.24
CA VAL A 9 -3.93 -9.68 13.17
C VAL A 9 -2.44 -9.52 13.41
N ILE A 10 -1.89 -8.36 13.11
CA ILE A 10 -0.48 -8.03 13.34
C ILE A 10 -0.27 -7.83 14.84
N THR A 11 0.60 -8.63 15.45
CA THR A 11 0.91 -8.61 16.89
C THR A 11 2.19 -7.87 17.21
N ASN A 12 3.13 -7.83 16.26
CA ASN A 12 4.41 -7.16 16.43
C ASN A 12 4.84 -6.47 15.13
N PRO A 13 5.61 -5.37 15.22
CA PRO A 13 6.13 -4.71 14.03
C PRO A 13 7.03 -5.62 13.19
N VAL A 14 6.89 -5.54 11.88
CA VAL A 14 7.79 -6.19 10.91
C VAL A 14 8.14 -5.18 9.84
N TRP A 15 9.43 -5.11 9.51
CA TRP A 15 9.95 -4.14 8.54
C TRP A 15 10.83 -4.83 7.51
N THR A 16 10.84 -4.28 6.30
CA THR A 16 11.79 -4.61 5.25
C THR A 16 12.35 -3.30 4.70
N HIS A 17 13.66 -3.23 4.48
CA HIS A 17 14.36 -2.02 4.05
C HIS A 17 15.16 -2.31 2.79
N GLU A 18 15.17 -1.35 1.88
CA GLU A 18 16.01 -1.35 0.69
C GLU A 18 16.56 0.07 0.48
N ARG A 19 17.81 0.30 0.90
CA ARG A 19 18.45 1.63 0.92
C ARG A 19 17.61 2.63 1.74
N ASP A 20 17.05 3.65 1.09
CA ASP A 20 16.20 4.72 1.63
C ASP A 20 14.70 4.39 1.60
N LYS A 21 14.34 3.20 1.09
CA LYS A 21 12.95 2.73 0.97
C LYS A 21 12.66 1.72 2.06
N TYR A 22 11.43 1.71 2.54
CA TYR A 22 10.98 0.70 3.50
C TYR A 22 9.50 0.38 3.33
N ALA A 23 9.14 -0.85 3.73
CA ALA A 23 7.76 -1.25 3.90
C ALA A 23 7.64 -2.06 5.19
N GLY A 24 6.53 -1.89 5.91
CA GLY A 24 6.33 -2.53 7.20
C GLY A 24 4.87 -2.70 7.57
N PHE A 25 4.66 -3.53 8.58
CA PHE A 25 3.40 -3.61 9.31
C PHE A 25 3.65 -3.31 10.77
N MET A 26 2.70 -2.61 11.39
CA MET A 26 2.63 -2.43 12.84
C MET A 26 1.23 -2.82 13.34
N PRO A 27 1.09 -3.20 14.62
CA PRO A 27 -0.23 -3.52 15.17
C PRO A 27 -1.18 -2.32 15.04
N CYS A 28 -2.40 -2.58 14.59
CA CYS A 28 -3.46 -1.57 14.51
C CYS A 28 -4.81 -2.29 14.63
N PRO A 29 -5.79 -1.74 15.39
CA PRO A 29 -7.09 -2.37 15.60
C PRO A 29 -7.97 -2.46 14.36
N ARG A 30 -7.52 -1.88 13.24
CA ARG A 30 -8.22 -1.89 11.97
C ARG A 30 -7.19 -1.94 10.83
N PRO A 31 -7.56 -2.47 9.65
CA PRO A 31 -6.76 -2.33 8.45
C PRO A 31 -6.48 -0.84 8.15
N TRP A 32 -5.20 -0.49 8.02
CA TRP A 32 -4.77 0.89 7.75
C TRP A 32 -3.62 0.90 6.75
N PHE A 33 -3.62 1.88 5.85
CA PHE A 33 -2.56 2.08 4.87
C PHE A 33 -1.98 3.48 5.02
N ASP A 34 -0.66 3.56 5.04
CA ASP A 34 0.11 4.79 5.00
C ASP A 34 1.17 4.66 3.92
N VAL A 35 1.01 5.42 2.83
CA VAL A 35 1.87 5.34 1.66
C VAL A 35 2.49 6.69 1.39
N THR A 36 3.81 6.72 1.31
CA THR A 36 4.60 7.88 0.92
C THR A 36 5.31 7.59 -0.39
N ILE A 37 5.23 8.53 -1.33
CA ILE A 37 6.02 8.53 -2.56
C ILE A 37 6.92 9.76 -2.59
N ASP A 38 8.04 9.64 -3.29
CA ASP A 38 8.98 10.75 -3.52
C ASP A 38 9.54 10.61 -4.94
N PHE A 39 8.98 11.40 -5.87
CA PHE A 39 9.38 11.42 -7.27
C PHE A 39 10.09 12.73 -7.59
N LYS A 40 11.13 12.65 -8.44
CA LYS A 40 11.90 13.82 -8.88
C LYS A 40 11.08 14.84 -9.69
N SER A 41 10.07 14.36 -10.43
CA SER A 41 9.16 15.21 -11.20
C SER A 41 8.33 16.07 -10.25
N ARG A 42 8.33 17.38 -10.43
CA ARG A 42 7.71 18.36 -9.52
C ARG A 42 6.19 18.26 -9.47
N ILE A 43 5.54 17.80 -10.54
CA ILE A 43 4.09 17.58 -10.56
C ILE A 43 3.64 16.43 -9.67
N ILE A 44 4.55 15.49 -9.39
CA ILE A 44 4.31 14.41 -8.44
C ILE A 44 4.91 14.80 -7.08
N GLY A 45 6.23 15.04 -7.05
CA GLY A 45 6.97 15.40 -5.85
C GLY A 45 6.87 14.35 -4.75
N LYS A 46 7.00 14.84 -3.51
CA LYS A 46 6.79 14.03 -2.31
C LYS A 46 5.33 14.15 -1.86
N GLN A 47 4.66 13.01 -1.75
CA GLN A 47 3.26 12.94 -1.34
C GLN A 47 3.08 11.84 -0.29
N ASN A 48 2.19 12.08 0.66
CA ASN A 48 1.76 11.09 1.64
C ASN A 48 0.24 10.92 1.57
N TYR A 49 -0.23 9.69 1.69
CA TYR A 49 -1.64 9.38 1.80
C TYR A 49 -1.86 8.28 2.84
N SER A 50 -2.69 8.57 3.84
CA SER A 50 -2.92 7.70 4.99
C SER A 50 -4.41 7.58 5.25
N MET A 51 -4.94 6.35 5.29
CA MET A 51 -6.36 6.10 5.54
C MET A 51 -6.63 4.72 6.14
N PRO A 52 -7.73 4.56 6.91
CA PRO A 52 -8.24 3.23 7.21
C PRO A 52 -8.77 2.58 5.92
N LEU A 53 -8.51 1.30 5.73
CA LEU A 53 -9.04 0.55 4.60
C LEU A 53 -10.45 0.04 4.93
N THR A 54 -11.46 0.70 4.39
CA THR A 54 -12.86 0.25 4.38
C THR A 54 -13.37 0.17 2.95
N GLU A 55 -14.42 -0.61 2.71
CA GLU A 55 -15.04 -0.73 1.38
C GLU A 55 -15.49 0.64 0.85
N ALA A 56 -16.16 1.43 1.69
CA ALA A 56 -16.64 2.76 1.33
C ALA A 56 -15.48 3.69 0.92
N LEU A 57 -14.42 3.77 1.74
CA LEU A 57 -13.28 4.64 1.46
C LEU A 57 -12.49 4.15 0.24
N PHE A 58 -12.28 2.83 0.11
CA PHE A 58 -11.63 2.27 -1.07
C PHE A 58 -12.38 2.65 -2.35
N SER A 59 -13.71 2.44 -2.38
CA SER A 59 -14.53 2.74 -3.54
C SER A 59 -14.55 4.22 -3.89
N SER A 60 -14.67 5.12 -2.90
CA SER A 60 -14.82 6.55 -3.15
C SER A 60 -13.48 7.26 -3.38
N GLN A 61 -12.39 6.79 -2.75
CA GLN A 61 -11.14 7.53 -2.67
C GLN A 61 -9.99 6.91 -3.46
N ILE A 62 -10.00 5.60 -3.72
CA ILE A 62 -8.82 4.88 -4.24
C ILE A 62 -9.10 4.18 -5.56
N ALA A 63 -10.27 3.54 -5.70
CA ALA A 63 -10.56 2.63 -6.81
C ALA A 63 -10.43 3.27 -8.20
N ALA A 64 -10.64 4.59 -8.32
CA ALA A 64 -10.56 5.29 -9.61
C ALA A 64 -9.17 5.88 -9.91
N ALA A 65 -8.16 5.72 -9.04
CA ALA A 65 -6.81 6.26 -9.26
C ALA A 65 -6.07 5.47 -10.36
N ARG A 66 -5.78 6.15 -11.48
CA ARG A 66 -5.15 5.54 -12.66
C ARG A 66 -3.66 5.28 -12.42
N THR A 67 -3.16 4.27 -13.13
CA THR A 67 -1.72 4.07 -13.25
C THR A 67 -1.06 5.21 -14.00
N PHE A 68 0.25 5.36 -13.84
CA PHE A 68 1.00 6.44 -14.47
C PHE A 68 2.36 5.97 -14.97
N GLY A 69 2.87 6.64 -16.00
CA GLY A 69 4.18 6.39 -16.58
C GLY A 69 4.83 7.69 -17.07
N PHE A 70 6.12 7.62 -17.36
CA PHE A 70 6.89 8.76 -17.86
C PHE A 70 7.12 8.65 -19.37
N GLU A 71 6.99 9.77 -20.07
CA GLU A 71 7.16 9.85 -21.53
C GLU A 71 8.55 9.40 -21.99
N ASP A 72 9.59 9.81 -21.26
CA ASP A 72 10.99 9.46 -21.54
C ASP A 72 11.27 7.93 -21.44
N GLN A 73 10.44 7.20 -20.69
CA GLN A 73 10.53 5.75 -20.54
C GLN A 73 9.72 4.98 -21.58
N LEU A 74 8.79 5.63 -22.28
CA LEU A 74 7.81 4.96 -23.12
C LEU A 74 8.45 4.18 -24.28
N ALA A 75 9.38 4.81 -25.00
CA ALA A 75 10.08 4.17 -26.12
C ALA A 75 10.88 2.93 -25.68
N THR A 76 11.53 3.02 -24.52
CA THR A 76 12.28 1.90 -23.92
C THR A 76 11.34 0.78 -23.50
N LEU A 77 10.21 1.09 -22.85
CA LEU A 77 9.23 0.08 -22.45
C LEU A 77 8.63 -0.63 -23.67
N GLN A 78 8.30 0.12 -24.73
CA GLN A 78 7.76 -0.45 -25.97
C GLN A 78 8.76 -1.33 -26.70
N SER A 79 10.06 -0.96 -26.73
CA SER A 79 11.10 -1.79 -27.34
C SER A 79 11.32 -3.11 -26.60
N LEU A 80 11.07 -3.13 -25.29
CA LEU A 80 11.04 -4.34 -24.45
C LEU A 80 9.72 -5.12 -24.54
N GLY A 81 8.76 -4.68 -25.37
CA GLY A 81 7.45 -5.31 -25.49
C GLY A 81 6.51 -5.07 -24.31
N LEU A 82 6.83 -4.12 -23.43
CA LEU A 82 6.00 -3.68 -22.31
C LEU A 82 5.10 -2.50 -22.72
N ALA A 83 4.08 -2.20 -21.90
CA ALA A 83 3.17 -1.07 -22.11
C ALA A 83 2.47 -0.99 -23.49
N ARG A 84 2.37 -2.09 -24.24
CA ARG A 84 1.83 -2.12 -25.62
C ARG A 84 0.36 -1.72 -25.73
N GLY A 85 -0.40 -1.83 -24.64
CA GLY A 85 -1.80 -1.38 -24.54
C GLY A 85 -1.97 -0.03 -23.82
N GLY A 86 -0.88 0.65 -23.48
CA GLY A 86 -0.92 1.93 -22.80
C GLY A 86 -1.50 3.04 -23.68
N SER A 87 -2.40 3.84 -23.14
CA SER A 87 -2.96 5.01 -23.79
C SER A 87 -3.35 6.06 -22.74
N LEU A 88 -3.54 7.32 -23.15
CA LEU A 88 -4.01 8.38 -22.25
C LEU A 88 -5.40 8.11 -21.65
N ARG A 89 -6.16 7.15 -22.21
CA ARG A 89 -7.45 6.71 -21.66
C ARG A 89 -7.30 5.80 -20.42
N ASN A 90 -6.18 5.09 -20.29
CA ASN A 90 -5.98 4.09 -19.24
C ASN A 90 -4.78 4.37 -18.32
N ALA A 91 -3.92 5.33 -18.67
CA ALA A 91 -2.79 5.75 -17.86
C ALA A 91 -2.63 7.27 -17.88
N ILE A 92 -2.08 7.82 -16.80
CA ILE A 92 -1.56 9.17 -16.74
C ILE A 92 -0.17 9.16 -17.37
N LEU A 93 0.09 10.04 -18.32
CA LEU A 93 1.42 10.21 -18.90
C LEU A 93 2.04 11.50 -18.38
N VAL A 94 3.22 11.38 -17.79
CA VAL A 94 4.00 12.49 -17.24
C VAL A 94 5.16 12.81 -18.19
N ALA A 95 5.22 14.06 -18.65
CA ALA A 95 6.29 14.57 -19.50
C ALA A 95 7.03 15.68 -18.75
N GLY A 96 8.22 15.38 -18.24
CA GLY A 96 8.95 16.31 -17.37
C GLY A 96 8.20 16.62 -16.08
N ASP A 97 7.68 17.84 -15.96
CA ASP A 97 6.91 18.34 -14.83
C ASP A 97 5.42 18.61 -15.19
N ASP A 98 4.94 18.03 -16.28
CA ASP A 98 3.57 18.24 -16.76
C ASP A 98 2.82 16.91 -16.96
N VAL A 99 1.49 16.98 -16.84
CA VAL A 99 0.57 15.88 -17.17
C VAL A 99 0.06 16.06 -18.59
N VAL A 100 0.22 15.04 -19.43
CA VAL A 100 -0.15 15.10 -20.86
C VAL A 100 -1.66 14.89 -21.07
N ASN A 101 -2.37 14.25 -20.14
CA ASN A 101 -3.80 13.98 -20.26
C ASN A 101 -4.60 15.29 -20.29
N GLU A 102 -5.39 15.53 -21.35
CA GLU A 102 -6.19 16.76 -21.53
C GLU A 102 -7.20 17.00 -20.38
N ASP A 103 -7.83 15.92 -19.89
CA ASP A 103 -8.75 15.98 -18.74
C ASP A 103 -8.03 16.13 -17.39
N GLY A 104 -6.69 16.14 -17.38
CA GLY A 104 -5.88 16.21 -16.18
C GLY A 104 -6.01 15.00 -15.25
N LEU A 105 -5.90 15.27 -13.95
CA LEU A 105 -5.99 14.28 -12.88
C LEU A 105 -7.43 14.18 -12.34
N ARG A 106 -7.85 12.97 -11.96
CA ARG A 106 -9.11 12.72 -11.23
C ARG A 106 -9.04 13.19 -9.78
N TYR A 107 -7.84 13.13 -9.20
CA TYR A 107 -7.52 13.58 -7.85
C TYR A 107 -6.22 14.38 -7.89
N GLN A 108 -6.10 15.42 -7.07
CA GLN A 108 -4.86 16.21 -7.00
C GLN A 108 -3.64 15.36 -6.60
N ASP A 109 -3.88 14.32 -5.82
CA ASP A 109 -2.95 13.34 -5.27
C ASP A 109 -3.12 11.94 -5.91
N GLU A 110 -3.55 11.88 -7.19
CA GLU A 110 -3.85 10.61 -7.89
C GLU A 110 -2.66 9.64 -7.92
N PHE A 111 -1.43 10.15 -7.97
CA PHE A 111 -0.20 9.34 -7.99
C PHE A 111 -0.01 8.50 -6.72
N VAL A 112 -0.11 9.13 -5.54
CA VAL A 112 0.03 8.41 -4.26
C VAL A 112 -1.17 7.50 -3.98
N ARG A 113 -2.38 7.90 -4.40
CA ARG A 113 -3.58 7.05 -4.33
C ARG A 113 -3.42 5.78 -5.17
N HIS A 114 -2.83 5.90 -6.36
CA HIS A 114 -2.53 4.72 -7.19
C HIS A 114 -1.48 3.82 -6.52
N LYS A 115 -0.46 4.38 -5.87
CA LYS A 115 0.50 3.57 -5.09
C LYS A 115 -0.11 2.91 -3.85
N LEU A 116 -1.11 3.52 -3.25
CA LEU A 116 -1.94 2.85 -2.25
C LEU A 116 -2.78 1.73 -2.87
N LEU A 117 -3.41 1.97 -4.04
CA LEU A 117 -4.16 0.94 -4.78
C LEU A 117 -3.29 -0.28 -5.11
N ASP A 118 -2.07 -0.04 -5.61
CA ASP A 118 -1.04 -1.07 -5.85
C ASP A 118 -0.76 -1.87 -4.57
N ALA A 119 -0.50 -1.19 -3.45
CA ALA A 119 -0.21 -1.84 -2.17
C ALA A 119 -1.40 -2.66 -1.66
N VAL A 120 -2.64 -2.17 -1.79
CA VAL A 120 -3.85 -2.94 -1.45
C VAL A 120 -3.91 -4.23 -2.27
N GLY A 121 -3.63 -4.16 -3.57
CA GLY A 121 -3.59 -5.33 -4.45
C GLY A 121 -2.49 -6.33 -4.09
N ASP A 122 -1.27 -5.84 -3.86
CA ASP A 122 -0.12 -6.67 -3.50
C ASP A 122 -0.34 -7.41 -2.17
N LEU A 123 -0.90 -6.72 -1.17
CA LEU A 123 -1.11 -7.27 0.16
C LEU A 123 -2.35 -8.17 0.24
N ALA A 124 -3.29 -8.05 -0.69
CA ALA A 124 -4.40 -8.98 -0.82
C ALA A 124 -3.92 -10.43 -1.12
N LEU A 125 -2.70 -10.59 -1.63
CA LEU A 125 -2.04 -11.90 -1.80
C LEU A 125 -1.83 -12.65 -0.49
N ALA A 126 -2.00 -12.01 0.68
CA ALA A 126 -2.02 -12.67 1.97
C ALA A 126 -3.17 -13.69 2.12
N GLY A 127 -4.22 -13.56 1.30
CA GLY A 127 -5.38 -14.46 1.31
C GLY A 127 -6.42 -14.17 2.41
N ALA A 128 -6.18 -13.18 3.27
CA ALA A 128 -7.11 -12.70 4.28
C ALA A 128 -6.88 -11.20 4.58
N PRO A 129 -7.89 -10.46 5.07
CA PRO A 129 -7.70 -9.10 5.56
C PRO A 129 -6.63 -9.04 6.65
N ILE A 130 -5.78 -8.02 6.58
CA ILE A 130 -4.74 -7.76 7.58
C ILE A 130 -5.22 -6.65 8.51
N PHE A 131 -5.39 -6.99 9.79
CA PHE A 131 -5.63 -6.05 10.89
C PHE A 131 -4.27 -5.57 11.40
N GLY A 132 -3.86 -4.44 10.87
CA GLY A 132 -2.58 -3.81 11.09
C GLY A 132 -2.46 -2.57 10.22
N ARG A 133 -1.47 -1.74 10.53
CA ARG A 133 -1.12 -0.59 9.71
C ARG A 133 0.05 -0.95 8.82
N PHE A 134 -0.21 -0.98 7.52
CA PHE A 134 0.85 -1.00 6.51
C PHE A 134 1.46 0.40 6.39
N VAL A 135 2.78 0.46 6.39
CA VAL A 135 3.55 1.69 6.12
C VAL A 135 4.51 1.42 4.97
N GLY A 136 4.40 2.18 3.88
CA GLY A 136 5.28 2.09 2.73
C GLY A 136 5.88 3.44 2.39
N HIS A 137 7.21 3.56 2.46
CA HIS A 137 7.95 4.75 2.02
C HIS A 137 8.73 4.43 0.75
N CYS A 138 8.33 5.07 -0.35
CA CYS A 138 8.87 4.83 -1.69
C CYS A 138 8.86 3.34 -2.08
N SER A 139 7.90 2.59 -1.52
CA SER A 139 7.72 1.16 -1.76
C SER A 139 7.08 0.90 -3.11
N GLY A 140 7.54 -0.14 -3.81
CA GLY A 140 6.83 -0.71 -4.97
C GLY A 140 6.54 -2.19 -4.76
N HIS A 141 5.99 -2.84 -5.79
CA HIS A 141 5.55 -4.24 -5.74
C HIS A 141 6.60 -5.21 -5.16
N HIS A 142 7.88 -4.99 -5.49
CA HIS A 142 8.96 -5.81 -4.96
C HIS A 142 9.05 -5.74 -3.42
N LEU A 143 9.06 -4.53 -2.86
CA LEU A 143 9.19 -4.31 -1.42
C LEU A 143 7.91 -4.72 -0.67
N ASN A 144 6.74 -4.47 -1.26
CA ASN A 144 5.45 -4.93 -0.75
C ASN A 144 5.42 -6.46 -0.65
N ASN A 145 5.89 -7.15 -1.69
CA ASN A 145 5.97 -8.60 -1.69
C ASN A 145 7.00 -9.14 -0.68
N GLN A 146 8.15 -8.47 -0.55
CA GLN A 146 9.16 -8.88 0.42
C GLN A 146 8.64 -8.78 1.86
N VAL A 147 8.02 -7.66 2.24
CA VAL A 147 7.48 -7.52 3.60
C VAL A 147 6.36 -8.51 3.86
N LEU A 148 5.50 -8.77 2.86
CA LEU A 148 4.46 -9.80 2.98
C LEU A 148 5.07 -11.19 3.17
N ARG A 149 6.10 -11.56 2.40
CA ARG A 149 6.81 -12.83 2.60
C ARG A 149 7.44 -12.93 3.98
N ASN A 150 8.04 -11.86 4.48
CA ASN A 150 8.65 -11.81 5.81
C ASN A 150 7.60 -11.99 6.91
N LEU A 151 6.43 -11.34 6.76
CA LEU A 151 5.27 -11.54 7.62
C LEU A 151 4.81 -13.00 7.61
N MET A 152 4.56 -13.57 6.42
CA MET A 152 4.01 -14.91 6.29
C MET A 152 4.96 -16.03 6.72
N ARG A 153 6.28 -15.82 6.65
CA ARG A 153 7.29 -16.79 7.07
C ARG A 153 7.44 -16.91 8.58
N ASN A 154 6.98 -15.92 9.34
CA ASN A 154 7.23 -15.86 10.76
C ASN A 154 5.95 -15.52 11.53
N SER A 155 5.36 -16.55 12.12
CA SER A 155 4.12 -16.46 12.89
C SER A 155 4.26 -15.66 14.19
N ARG A 156 5.45 -15.19 14.57
CA ARG A 156 5.60 -14.28 15.72
C ARG A 156 5.00 -12.90 15.49
N PHE A 157 4.82 -12.51 14.22
CA PHE A 157 4.35 -11.17 13.86
C PHE A 157 2.83 -11.08 13.73
N TRP A 158 2.12 -12.21 13.71
CA TRP A 158 0.69 -12.22 13.48
C TRP A 158 -0.01 -13.46 14.03
N THR A 159 -1.30 -13.32 14.30
CA THR A 159 -2.19 -14.42 14.65
C THR A 159 -3.35 -14.54 13.67
N LEU A 160 -3.87 -15.77 13.47
CA LEU A 160 -5.04 -16.03 12.64
C LEU A 160 -6.29 -16.08 13.51
N THR A 161 -7.29 -15.27 13.17
CA THR A 161 -8.55 -15.22 13.91
C THR A 161 -9.71 -14.93 12.94
N THR A 162 -10.91 -14.73 13.45
CA THR A 162 -12.06 -14.27 12.66
C THR A 162 -12.06 -12.75 12.56
N VAL A 163 -12.68 -12.19 11.52
CA VAL A 163 -12.87 -10.73 11.40
C VAL A 163 -13.64 -10.19 12.62
N ARG A 164 -14.58 -10.97 13.17
CA ARG A 164 -15.37 -10.62 14.35
C ARG A 164 -14.46 -10.45 15.58
N GLU A 165 -13.67 -11.48 15.90
CA GLU A 165 -12.73 -11.45 17.03
C GLU A 165 -11.63 -10.39 16.85
N ALA A 166 -11.10 -10.23 15.63
CA ALA A 166 -10.15 -9.17 15.32
C ALA A 166 -10.72 -7.76 15.56
N THR A 167 -12.04 -7.58 15.46
CA THR A 167 -12.71 -6.29 15.69
C THR A 167 -13.06 -6.10 17.17
N GLU A 168 -13.55 -7.16 17.83
CA GLU A 168 -14.10 -7.09 19.19
C GLU A 168 -13.04 -7.29 20.28
N GLN A 169 -11.98 -8.05 19.99
CA GLN A 169 -11.03 -8.55 20.99
C GLN A 169 -9.57 -8.18 20.67
N TRP A 170 -9.34 -7.24 19.74
CA TRP A 170 -8.00 -6.86 19.28
C TRP A 170 -7.01 -6.59 20.42
N GLY A 171 -7.42 -5.82 21.44
CA GLY A 171 -6.53 -5.46 22.56
C GLY A 171 -6.01 -6.65 23.35
N SER A 172 -6.75 -7.77 23.41
CA SER A 172 -6.28 -9.00 24.07
C SER A 172 -5.23 -9.78 23.25
N MET A 173 -5.07 -9.42 21.98
CA MET A 173 -4.13 -10.08 21.05
C MET A 173 -2.79 -9.35 20.95
N ILE A 174 -2.68 -8.17 21.57
CA ILE A 174 -1.48 -7.33 21.54
C ILE A 174 -0.82 -7.35 22.90
N ASP A 175 0.50 -7.47 22.91
CA ASP A 175 1.31 -7.28 24.11
C ASP A 175 1.67 -5.80 24.25
N ASP A 176 1.07 -5.12 25.23
CA ASP A 176 1.22 -3.67 25.46
C ASP A 176 2.68 -3.24 25.65
N SER A 177 3.56 -4.13 26.15
CA SER A 177 4.99 -3.83 26.34
C SER A 177 5.70 -3.48 25.03
N THR A 178 5.24 -4.04 23.91
CA THR A 178 5.86 -3.85 22.59
C THR A 178 5.43 -2.55 21.89
N TYR A 179 4.33 -1.94 22.34
CA TYR A 179 3.80 -0.71 21.76
C TYR A 179 4.49 0.54 22.34
N GLU A 180 4.82 0.52 23.64
CA GLU A 180 5.57 1.58 24.32
C GLU A 180 7.03 1.65 23.82
N GLU A 181 7.73 0.50 23.72
CA GLU A 181 9.09 0.43 23.18
C GLU A 181 9.18 0.94 21.71
N MET A 182 8.12 0.75 20.92
CA MET A 182 8.09 1.22 19.53
C MET A 182 7.96 2.75 19.44
N LEU A 183 7.14 3.39 20.29
CA LEU A 183 6.99 4.85 20.33
C LEU A 183 8.28 5.56 20.74
N GLU A 184 9.14 4.91 21.53
CA GLU A 184 10.44 5.43 21.94
C GLU A 184 11.53 5.29 20.85
N SER A 185 11.28 4.48 19.80
CA SER A 185 12.25 4.14 18.76
C SER A 185 12.07 4.89 17.43
N ILE A 186 11.05 5.74 17.32
CA ILE A 186 10.72 6.60 16.16
C ILE A 186 11.09 8.05 16.47
#